data_AF-A0A3D0XTN5-F1
#
_entry.id   AF-A0A3D0XTN5-F1
#
_cell.length_a   1.000
_cell.length_b   1.000
_cell.length_c   1.000
_cell.angle_alpha   90.00
_cell.angle_beta   90.00
_cell.angle_gamma   90.00
#
_symmetry.space_group_name_H-M   'P 1'
#
loop_
_entity.id
_entity.type
_entity.pdbx_description
1 polymer ?
#
loop_
_entity_poly.entity_id
_entity_poly.type
_entity_poly.pdbx_seq_one_letter_code
_entity_poly.pdbx_strand_id
1 'polypeptide(L)'
;MKTVIISDKPYGKWLSESLSKLDKMNIESFAIIGLTDNHETVTGYYNCDVSDKAVMATNIHADALYDTVIANADQIVKAAEEQNEDNKEQDE
;
A
#
# COMPACT_ATOMS: atom_id res chain seq x y z
N MET A 1 27.99 11.85 -8.16
CA MET A 1 28.36 10.45 -8.45
C MET A 1 27.07 9.74 -8.86
N LYS A 2 27.05 8.98 -9.96
CA LYS A 2 25.86 8.20 -10.33
C LYS A 2 25.89 6.85 -9.60
N THR A 3 24.87 6.56 -8.82
CA THR A 3 24.70 5.24 -8.21
C THR A 3 24.04 4.32 -9.22
N VAL A 4 24.64 3.15 -9.46
CA VAL A 4 24.13 2.13 -10.38
C VAL A 4 23.77 0.90 -9.56
N ILE A 5 22.52 0.45 -9.68
CA ILE A 5 22.06 -0.81 -9.07
C ILE A 5 22.06 -1.86 -10.17
N ILE A 6 22.80 -2.95 -9.96
CA ILE A 6 22.80 -4.12 -10.84
C ILE A 6 22.16 -5.26 -10.06
N SER A 7 21.06 -5.79 -10.57
CA SER A 7 20.30 -6.87 -9.93
C SER A 7 19.83 -7.86 -10.99
N ASP A 8 19.98 -9.16 -10.71
CA ASP A 8 19.48 -10.28 -11.52
C ASP A 8 18.06 -10.71 -11.12
N LYS A 9 17.45 -10.02 -10.14
CA LYS A 9 16.13 -10.37 -9.61
C LYS A 9 15.00 -9.95 -10.56
N PRO A 10 13.86 -10.67 -10.58
CA PRO A 10 12.72 -10.34 -11.45
C PRO A 10 12.20 -8.91 -11.26
N TYR A 11 12.25 -8.39 -10.04
CA TYR A 11 11.81 -7.02 -9.71
C TYR A 11 12.86 -5.93 -10.01
N GLY A 12 14.07 -6.29 -10.49
CA GLY A 12 15.18 -5.35 -10.66
C GLY A 12 14.89 -4.21 -11.64
N LYS A 13 14.19 -4.52 -12.74
CA LYS A 13 13.74 -3.52 -13.72
C LYS A 13 12.74 -2.54 -13.10
N TRP A 14 11.71 -3.07 -12.45
CA TRP A 14 10.69 -2.27 -11.77
C TRP A 14 11.31 -1.35 -10.72
N LEU A 15 12.23 -1.87 -9.90
CA LEU A 15 12.91 -1.09 -8.87
C LEU A 15 13.72 0.08 -9.46
N SER A 16 14.46 -0.18 -10.53
CA SER A 16 15.27 0.84 -11.21
C SER A 16 14.40 1.96 -11.81
N GLU A 17 13.27 1.60 -12.41
CA GLU A 17 12.30 2.55 -12.95
C GLU A 17 11.61 3.37 -11.84
N SER A 18 11.24 2.72 -10.73
CA SER A 18 10.66 3.38 -9.56
C SER A 18 11.62 4.41 -8.96
N LEU A 19 12.89 4.03 -8.75
CA LEU A 19 13.91 4.97 -8.26
C LEU A 19 14.13 6.14 -9.23
N SER A 20 14.11 5.88 -10.55
CA SER A 20 14.23 6.94 -11.57
C SER A 20 13.04 7.90 -11.57
N LYS A 21 11.84 7.45 -11.18
CA LYS A 21 10.66 8.33 -11.00
C LYS A 21 10.82 9.15 -9.73
N LEU A 22 11.19 8.50 -8.64
CA LEU A 22 11.38 9.12 -7.33
C LEU A 22 12.45 10.22 -7.36
N ASP A 23 13.55 10.03 -8.09
CA ASP A 23 14.61 11.04 -8.29
C ASP A 23 14.07 12.36 -8.88
N LYS A 24 12.98 12.29 -9.65
CA LYS A 24 12.32 13.48 -10.23
C LYS A 24 11.36 14.19 -9.26
N MET A 25 11.06 13.60 -8.10
CA MET A 25 9.96 14.02 -7.22
C MET A 25 10.40 14.77 -5.96
N ASN A 26 11.67 15.19 -5.83
CA ASN A 26 12.19 15.91 -4.65
C ASN A 26 11.75 15.30 -3.30
N ILE A 27 11.88 13.97 -3.19
CA ILE A 27 11.62 13.23 -1.95
C ILE A 27 12.73 13.47 -0.92
N GLU A 28 12.31 13.71 0.33
CA GLU A 28 13.22 14.01 1.45
C GLU A 28 13.37 12.84 2.43
N SER A 29 12.39 11.94 2.46
CA SER A 29 12.37 10.71 3.25
C SER A 29 11.74 9.58 2.43
N PHE A 30 12.23 8.34 2.60
CA PHE A 30 11.65 7.19 1.93
C PHE A 30 11.93 5.88 2.68
N ALA A 31 11.05 4.90 2.49
CA ALA A 31 11.20 3.55 2.98
C ALA A 31 11.18 2.53 1.83
N ILE A 32 11.94 1.44 1.98
CA ILE A 32 11.85 0.25 1.15
C ILE A 32 11.43 -0.90 2.06
N ILE A 33 10.37 -1.60 1.68
CA ILE A 33 9.79 -2.71 2.44
C ILE A 33 9.71 -3.91 1.51
N GLY A 34 10.25 -5.04 1.96
CA GLY A 34 10.19 -6.32 1.25
C GLY A 34 9.68 -7.42 2.17
N LEU A 35 8.98 -8.39 1.58
CA LEU A 35 8.60 -9.64 2.23
C LEU A 35 9.51 -10.75 1.71
N THR A 36 10.05 -11.55 2.63
CA THR A 36 10.78 -12.76 2.28
C THR A 36 9.83 -13.94 2.07
N ASP A 37 10.34 -15.03 1.51
CA ASP A 37 9.58 -16.28 1.33
C ASP A 37 9.09 -16.88 2.67
N ASN A 38 9.69 -16.48 3.79
CA ASN A 38 9.29 -16.89 5.14
C ASN A 38 8.27 -15.93 5.78
N HIS A 39 7.70 -14.99 5.01
CA HIS A 39 6.82 -13.92 5.51
C HIS A 39 7.47 -12.97 6.53
N GLU A 40 8.81 -12.96 6.61
CA GLU A 40 9.51 -11.95 7.39
C GLU A 40 9.58 -10.64 6.61
N THR A 41 9.34 -9.53 7.30
CA THR A 41 9.40 -8.18 6.74
C THR A 41 10.81 -7.61 6.90
N VAL A 42 11.42 -7.20 5.79
CA VAL A 42 12.68 -6.45 5.77
C VAL A 42 12.36 -4.99 5.47
N THR A 43 12.81 -4.08 6.34
CA THR A 43 12.61 -2.64 6.18
C THR A 43 13.93 -1.88 6.11
N GLY A 44 14.03 -0.97 5.16
CA GLY A 44 15.10 0.03 5.05
C GLY A 44 14.51 1.42 5.07
N TYR A 45 15.06 2.30 5.91
CA TYR A 45 14.61 3.68 6.05
C TYR A 45 15.74 4.65 5.70
N TYR A 46 15.42 5.66 4.90
CA TYR A 46 16.29 6.79 4.65
C TYR A 46 15.63 8.06 5.20
N ASN A 47 16.30 8.71 6.14
CA ASN A 47 15.87 9.98 6.74
C ASN A 47 14.41 9.96 7.24
N CYS A 48 13.99 8.87 7.88
CA CYS A 48 12.63 8.74 8.43
C CYS A 48 12.66 8.80 9.95
N ASP A 49 11.94 9.75 10.53
CA ASP A 49 11.65 9.80 11.95
C ASP A 49 10.46 8.89 12.34
N VAL A 50 9.98 9.01 13.59
CA VAL A 50 8.84 8.22 14.07
C VAL A 50 7.54 8.61 13.36
N SER A 51 7.34 9.91 13.10
CA SER A 51 6.16 10.44 12.45
C SER A 51 6.11 10.02 10.98
N ASP A 52 7.22 10.11 10.26
CA ASP A 52 7.34 9.68 8.87
C ASP A 52 6.93 8.21 8.71
N LYS A 53 7.44 7.35 9.60
CA LYS A 53 7.12 5.92 9.59
C LYS A 53 5.64 5.66 9.85
N ALA A 54 5.03 6.40 10.77
CA ALA A 54 3.60 6.28 11.08
C ALA A 54 2.74 6.69 9.88
N VAL A 55 3.09 7.77 9.19
CA VAL A 55 2.40 8.22 7.97
C VAL A 55 2.54 7.17 6.85
N MET A 56 3.74 6.65 6.61
CA MET A 56 3.97 5.62 5.59
C MET A 56 3.18 4.34 5.89
N ALA A 57 3.20 3.87 7.14
CA ALA A 57 2.44 2.70 7.56
C ALA A 57 0.92 2.89 7.40
N THR A 58 0.42 4.09 7.70
CA THR A 58 -1.00 4.43 7.55
C THR A 58 -1.43 4.40 6.08
N ASN A 59 -0.59 4.91 5.16
CA ASN A 59 -0.89 4.85 3.72
C ASN A 59 -0.94 3.40 3.21
N ILE A 60 0.03 2.56 3.59
CA ILE A 60 0.03 1.13 3.21
C ILE A 60 -1.24 0.44 3.74
N HIS A 61 -1.65 0.74 4.97
CA HIS A 61 -2.87 0.19 5.54
C HIS A 61 -4.13 0.68 4.79
N ALA A 62 -4.18 1.96 4.42
CA ALA A 62 -5.28 2.50 3.62
C ALA A 62 -5.42 1.80 2.27
N ASP A 63 -4.30 1.54 1.58
CA ASP A 63 -4.30 0.79 0.31
C ASP A 63 -4.82 -0.64 0.51
N ALA A 64 -4.37 -1.34 1.56
CA ALA A 64 -4.85 -2.70 1.86
C ALA A 64 -6.35 -2.74 2.20
N LEU A 65 -6.86 -1.72 2.91
CA LEU A 65 -8.29 -1.59 3.19
C LEU A 65 -9.08 -1.34 1.91
N TYR A 66 -8.59 -0.46 1.04
CA TYR A 66 -9.21 -0.19 -0.26
C TYR A 66 -9.28 -1.46 -1.11
N ASP A 67 -8.19 -2.21 -1.22
CA ASP A 67 -8.15 -3.49 -1.95
C ASP A 67 -9.15 -4.50 -1.37
N THR A 68 -9.28 -4.55 -0.04
CA THR A 68 -10.25 -5.42 0.64
C THR A 68 -11.68 -5.02 0.32
N VAL A 69 -12.00 -3.72 0.34
CA VAL A 69 -13.34 -3.23 -0.01
C VAL A 69 -13.67 -3.57 -1.45
N ILE A 70 -12.76 -3.32 -2.39
CA ILE A 70 -12.97 -3.62 -3.81
C ILE A 70 -13.16 -5.12 -4.04
N ALA A 71 -12.37 -5.98 -3.37
CA ALA A 71 -12.51 -7.43 -3.48
C ALA A 71 -13.86 -7.96 -2.95
N ASN A 72 -14.51 -7.21 -2.04
CA ASN A 72 -15.77 -7.60 -1.40
C ASN A 72 -16.96 -6.69 -1.78
N ALA A 73 -16.80 -5.83 -2.80
CA ALA A 73 -17.76 -4.78 -3.12
C ALA A 73 -19.18 -5.35 -3.36
N ASP A 74 -19.29 -6.46 -4.08
CA ASP A 74 -20.58 -7.10 -4.36
C ASP A 74 -21.31 -7.59 -3.11
N GLN A 75 -20.57 -8.11 -2.12
CA GLN A 75 -21.16 -8.58 -0.86
C GLN A 75 -21.57 -7.40 0.03
N ILE A 76 -20.77 -6.34 0.03
CA ILE A 76 -21.06 -5.11 0.78
C ILE A 76 -22.33 -4.44 0.23
N VAL A 77 -22.47 -4.36 -1.10
CA VAL A 77 -23.67 -3.79 -1.74
C VAL A 77 -24.91 -4.60 -1.37
N LYS A 78 -24.87 -5.93 -1.49
CA LYS A 78 -26.00 -6.79 -1.11
C LYS A 78 -26.38 -6.64 0.36
N ALA A 79 -25.40 -6.66 1.26
CA ALA A 79 -25.67 -6.46 2.68
C ALA A 79 -26.28 -5.08 2.98
N ALA A 80 -25.88 -4.04 2.24
CA ALA A 80 -26.45 -2.70 2.37
C ALA A 80 -27.87 -2.58 1.78
N GLU A 81 -28.16 -3.33 0.71
CA GLU A 81 -29.51 -3.43 0.14
C GLU A 81 -30.46 -4.17 1.08
N GLU A 82 -30.04 -5.33 1.62
CA GLU A 82 -30.81 -6.12 2.59
C GLU A 82 -31.12 -5.30 3.86
N GLN A 83 -30.15 -4.56 4.41
CA GLN A 83 -30.37 -3.67 5.56
C GLN A 83 -31.34 -2.50 5.26
N ASN A 84 -31.41 -2.03 4.02
CA ASN A 84 -32.35 -0.98 3.62
C ASN A 84 -33.76 -1.51 3.40
N GLU A 85 -33.91 -2.77 2.99
CA GLU A 85 -35.21 -3.43 2.88
C GLU A 85 -35.80 -3.72 4.27
N ASP A 86 -35.00 -4.27 5.19
CA ASP A 86 -35.40 -4.53 6.59
C ASP A 86 -35.85 -3.26 7.34
N ASN A 87 -35.22 -2.11 7.06
CA ASN A 87 -35.61 -0.83 7.67
C ASN A 87 -36.93 -0.27 7.12
N LYS A 88 -37.27 -0.56 5.85
CA LYS A 88 -38.53 -0.08 5.26
C LYS A 88 -39.74 -0.85 5.75
N GLU A 89 -39.57 -2.15 6.06
CA GLU A 89 -40.66 -2.99 6.60
C GLU A 89 -40.98 -2.70 8.07
N GLN A 90 -40.11 -2.00 8.82
CA GLN A 90 -40.35 -1.61 10.21
C GLN A 90 -41.03 -0.25 10.37
N ASP A 91 -41.09 0.57 9.31
CA ASP A 91 -41.68 1.90 9.29
C ASP A 91 -43.12 1.93 8.69
N GLU A 92 -43.67 0.77 8.27
CA GLU A 92 -45.07 0.56 7.85
C GLU A 92 -45.94 -0.07 8.95
#